data_AF-A0AAE0TLX5-F1
#
_entry.id   AF-A0AAE0TLX5-F1
#
_cell.length_a   1.000
_cell.length_b   1.000
_cell.length_c   1.000
_cell.angle_alpha   90.00
_cell.angle_beta   90.00
_cell.angle_gamma   90.00
#
_symmetry.space_group_name_H-M   'P 1'
#
loop_
_entity.id
_entity.type
_entity.pdbx_description
1 polymer ?
#
loop_
_entity_poly.entity_id
_entity_poly.type
_entity_poly.pdbx_seq_one_letter_code
_entity_poly.pdbx_strand_id
1 'polypeptide(L)'
;MFCDCSEKGKRTPYNGLKISSLKNEKHLLGLNNCEEEKRDDNLRPESEHLRNTRYSVFGLGSRAYPNFCAFAHSLDTILHALSAERLLKMGEGDELCGQKESFKIWAQDIFKAACGAFCVGDEMTIRDAVGAFSQTDLTWSPGKFRLTPSEEISPDICEGLSKLHGKSVFSCRLIESKQLQSLESSRQTLLVRLDTQGASELLYTPGDHLAVFPENSPFLVDKILACLHNAPPVDQDVKIEMQSERTTPLGNIKTWEKFPRFPICTLRTALCRYLDITTPPTQSFLKILATQATKASEREALENLANDIKEYQDWRHDKCPNLLEVMEEFSSLMISAALILTQLPLLQQRYYSISSSPSVYPGEIHATVALVKHRTQGGTGPLHEGVGSSWLSRIAPGTIVPCFVRTYVCYFCLKM
;
A
#
# COMPACT_ATOMS: atom_id res chain seq x y z
N MET A 1 -3.35 -19.95 1.32
CA MET A 1 -3.79 -19.06 2.42
C MET A 1 -2.90 -17.83 2.34
N PHE A 2 -3.45 -16.62 2.23
CA PHE A 2 -2.65 -15.38 2.22
C PHE A 2 -2.53 -14.86 3.64
N CYS A 3 -1.32 -14.53 4.09
CA CYS A 3 -1.10 -13.84 5.35
C CYS A 3 -0.34 -12.55 5.07
N ASP A 4 -1.05 -11.44 5.22
CA ASP A 4 -0.50 -10.10 5.24
C ASP A 4 -0.42 -9.64 6.71
N CYS A 5 0.78 -9.27 7.16
CA CYS A 5 0.99 -8.69 8.49
C CYS A 5 0.53 -7.21 8.59
N SER A 6 0.00 -6.62 7.52
CA SER A 6 -0.39 -5.21 7.48
C SER A 6 -1.82 -4.92 7.98
N GLU A 7 -2.69 -5.93 8.13
CA GLU A 7 -4.11 -5.72 8.47
C GLU A 7 -4.56 -6.46 9.74
N LYS A 8 -4.81 -5.73 10.84
CA LYS A 8 -5.65 -6.20 11.96
C LYS A 8 -6.72 -5.18 12.28
N GLY A 9 -7.98 -5.56 12.10
CA GLY A 9 -9.15 -4.82 12.55
C GLY A 9 -10.16 -5.77 13.19
N LYS A 10 -10.56 -5.41 14.42
CA LYS A 10 -11.64 -5.99 15.26
C LYS A 10 -11.31 -7.27 16.06
N ARG A 11 -11.38 -7.16 17.39
CA ARG A 11 -11.65 -8.26 18.33
C ARG A 11 -12.68 -7.82 19.36
N THR A 12 -13.68 -8.67 19.60
CA THR A 12 -14.39 -8.81 20.88
C THR A 12 -13.84 -10.05 21.60
N PRO A 13 -13.86 -10.10 22.95
CA PRO A 13 -13.16 -11.14 23.71
C PRO A 13 -14.07 -12.35 23.95
N TYR A 14 -13.60 -13.59 23.75
CA TYR A 14 -14.18 -14.76 24.40
C TYR A 14 -13.15 -15.86 24.66
N ASN A 15 -13.21 -16.39 25.88
CA ASN A 15 -12.48 -17.52 26.42
C ASN A 15 -12.94 -18.86 25.80
N GLY A 16 -12.00 -19.78 25.59
CA GLY A 16 -12.27 -21.20 25.35
C GLY A 16 -12.41 -21.59 23.89
N LEU A 17 -11.47 -22.40 23.40
CA LEU A 17 -11.59 -23.14 22.15
C LEU A 17 -12.70 -24.19 22.31
N LYS A 18 -13.79 -24.05 21.55
CA LYS A 18 -14.70 -25.16 21.20
C LYS A 18 -14.77 -25.23 19.70
N ILE A 19 -14.34 -26.36 19.15
CA ILE A 19 -14.45 -26.64 17.73
C ILE A 19 -15.63 -27.58 17.55
N SER A 20 -16.72 -27.07 16.99
CA SER A 20 -17.86 -27.89 16.59
C SER A 20 -17.74 -28.19 15.10
N SER A 21 -17.67 -29.48 14.80
CA SER A 21 -17.72 -30.06 13.45
C SER A 21 -18.81 -29.41 12.59
N LEU A 22 -18.41 -28.76 11.50
CA LEU A 22 -19.31 -28.22 10.47
C LEU A 22 -18.79 -28.60 9.09
N LYS A 23 -19.59 -29.42 8.41
CA LYS A 23 -19.43 -29.82 7.01
C LYS A 23 -19.68 -28.63 6.09
N ASN A 24 -18.88 -28.53 5.04
CA ASN A 24 -19.07 -27.69 3.85
C ASN A 24 -19.23 -26.19 4.12
N GLU A 25 -18.13 -25.43 4.08
CA GLU A 25 -18.03 -24.15 3.39
C GLU A 25 -16.59 -23.59 3.41
N LYS A 26 -16.23 -22.82 2.38
CA LYS A 26 -14.91 -22.21 2.19
C LYS A 26 -14.69 -21.14 3.26
N HIS A 27 -13.65 -21.28 4.09
CA HIS A 27 -13.24 -20.22 5.02
C HIS A 27 -11.75 -19.87 4.86
N LEU A 28 -11.49 -18.58 4.65
CA LEU A 28 -10.18 -17.95 4.83
C LEU A 28 -9.95 -17.74 6.34
N LEU A 29 -8.92 -18.36 6.90
CA LEU A 29 -8.44 -18.07 8.24
C LEU A 29 -7.35 -17.01 8.16
N GLY A 30 -7.63 -15.81 8.66
CA GLY A 30 -6.64 -14.78 8.95
C GLY A 30 -6.40 -14.73 10.46
N LEU A 31 -5.30 -15.32 10.92
CA LEU A 31 -4.88 -15.23 12.31
C LEU A 31 -3.51 -14.55 12.38
N ASN A 32 -3.39 -13.68 13.36
CA ASN A 32 -2.43 -12.61 13.32
C ASN A 32 -1.86 -12.49 14.74
N ASN A 33 -0.59 -12.86 14.98
CA ASN A 33 0.19 -12.46 16.16
C ASN A 33 1.70 -12.71 16.03
N CYS A 34 2.46 -11.73 16.54
CA CYS A 34 3.85 -11.85 16.97
C CYS A 34 3.82 -11.97 18.50
N GLU A 35 4.30 -13.08 19.06
CA GLU A 35 4.77 -13.17 20.45
C GLU A 35 5.89 -14.21 20.52
N GLU A 36 6.93 -13.90 21.31
CA GLU A 36 7.98 -14.82 21.72
C GLU A 36 7.50 -15.74 22.85
N GLU A 37 8.10 -16.93 22.87
CA GLU A 37 7.76 -18.10 23.68
C GLU A 37 7.62 -17.84 25.19
N LYS A 38 6.46 -18.21 25.73
CA LYS A 38 6.39 -18.86 27.05
C LYS A 38 5.81 -20.24 26.87
N ARG A 39 6.60 -21.27 27.17
CA ARG A 39 6.13 -22.66 27.27
C ARG A 39 5.15 -22.75 28.42
N ASP A 40 3.86 -22.71 28.09
CA ASP A 40 2.80 -23.14 28.97
C ASP A 40 2.56 -24.62 28.71
N ASP A 41 3.04 -25.47 29.62
CA ASP A 41 3.17 -26.93 29.47
C ASP A 41 1.82 -27.68 29.55
N ASN A 42 0.70 -27.04 29.21
CA ASN A 42 -0.65 -27.61 29.36
C ASN A 42 -1.62 -27.38 28.18
N LEU A 43 -1.13 -27.00 27.00
CA LEU A 43 -1.90 -27.14 25.76
C LEU A 43 -1.43 -28.38 25.00
N ARG A 44 -1.96 -29.55 25.37
CA ARG A 44 -2.10 -30.64 24.39
C ARG A 44 -3.31 -30.29 23.52
N PRO A 45 -3.14 -29.90 22.24
CA PRO A 45 -4.29 -29.78 21.36
C PRO A 45 -4.84 -31.20 21.15
N GLU A 46 -6.10 -31.41 21.52
CA GLU A 46 -6.88 -32.53 21.01
C GLU A 46 -6.71 -32.55 19.49
N SER A 47 -6.31 -33.71 18.97
CA SER A 47 -5.71 -33.86 17.66
C SER A 47 -6.72 -33.64 16.53
N GLU A 48 -6.97 -32.37 16.18
CA GLU A 48 -7.67 -32.01 14.94
C GLU A 48 -6.73 -32.18 13.76
N HIS A 49 -6.85 -33.33 13.12
CA HIS A 49 -6.05 -33.69 11.98
C HIS A 49 -6.59 -33.01 10.71
N LEU A 50 -5.80 -32.14 10.10
CA LEU A 50 -6.10 -31.49 8.81
C LEU A 50 -5.81 -32.40 7.61
N ARG A 51 -5.99 -33.72 7.74
CA ARG A 51 -5.63 -34.74 6.73
C ARG A 51 -6.23 -34.52 5.34
N ASN A 52 -7.38 -33.85 5.26
CA ASN A 52 -8.07 -33.55 3.99
C ASN A 52 -7.85 -32.10 3.53
N THR A 53 -6.89 -31.39 4.13
CA THR A 53 -6.57 -30.00 3.77
C THR A 53 -5.30 -29.98 2.93
N ARG A 54 -5.36 -29.30 1.79
CA ARG A 54 -4.22 -29.02 0.93
C ARG A 54 -3.83 -27.56 1.05
N TYR A 55 -2.53 -27.25 1.15
CA TYR A 55 -2.07 -25.89 1.37
C TYR A 55 -0.77 -25.53 0.65
N SER A 56 -0.52 -24.23 0.54
CA SER A 56 0.80 -23.65 0.31
C SER A 56 0.80 -22.24 0.93
N VAL A 57 1.98 -21.77 1.33
CA VAL A 57 2.20 -20.51 2.04
C VAL A 57 3.13 -19.62 1.21
N PHE A 58 2.86 -18.33 1.20
CA PHE A 58 3.79 -17.32 0.71
C PHE A 58 4.09 -16.32 1.84
N GLY A 59 5.37 -16.17 2.18
CA GLY A 59 5.82 -15.24 3.21
C GLY A 59 6.19 -13.89 2.63
N LEU A 60 5.67 -12.82 3.21
CA LEU A 60 6.15 -11.46 2.98
C LEU A 60 7.07 -11.09 4.14
N GLY A 61 8.29 -10.65 3.82
CA GLY A 61 9.26 -10.25 4.83
C GLY A 61 10.28 -9.28 4.27
N SER A 62 11.25 -8.93 5.12
CA SER A 62 12.39 -8.11 4.73
C SER A 62 13.64 -8.67 5.38
N ARG A 63 14.70 -8.89 4.60
CA ARG A 63 15.99 -9.38 5.12
C ARG A 63 16.73 -8.35 5.99
N ALA A 64 16.21 -7.12 6.10
CA ALA A 64 16.67 -6.16 7.10
C ALA A 64 16.38 -6.62 8.53
N TYR A 65 15.42 -7.54 8.73
CA TYR A 65 15.06 -8.06 10.04
C TYR A 65 15.68 -9.45 10.27
N PRO A 66 16.09 -9.78 11.51
CA PRO A 66 16.75 -11.06 11.81
C PRO A 66 15.94 -12.30 11.42
N ASN A 67 14.61 -12.20 11.56
CA ASN A 67 13.68 -13.31 11.41
C ASN A 67 12.90 -13.19 10.09
N PHE A 68 13.60 -13.30 8.96
CA PHE A 68 13.01 -13.19 7.63
C PHE A 68 11.90 -14.22 7.40
N CYS A 69 10.69 -13.76 7.07
CA CYS A 69 9.50 -14.61 6.81
C CYS A 69 9.13 -15.59 7.95
N ALA A 70 9.59 -15.36 9.18
CA ALA A 70 9.46 -16.33 10.27
C ALA A 70 8.02 -16.77 10.56
N PHE A 71 7.05 -15.86 10.52
CA PHE A 71 5.64 -16.22 10.69
C PHE A 71 5.16 -17.23 9.64
N ALA A 72 5.55 -17.04 8.38
CA ALA A 72 5.16 -17.94 7.31
C ALA A 72 5.87 -19.30 7.44
N HIS A 73 7.12 -19.34 7.91
CA HIS A 73 7.81 -20.59 8.27
C HIS A 73 7.08 -21.34 9.39
N SER A 74 6.67 -20.62 10.44
CA SER A 74 5.90 -21.19 11.55
C SER A 74 4.55 -21.75 11.07
N LEU A 75 3.82 -20.99 10.25
CA LEU A 75 2.52 -21.42 9.71
C LEU A 75 2.66 -22.67 8.83
N ASP A 76 3.64 -22.69 7.92
CA ASP A 76 3.94 -23.84 7.06
C ASP A 76 4.30 -25.08 7.89
N THR A 77 5.09 -24.90 8.95
CA THR A 77 5.46 -25.98 9.89
C THR A 77 4.25 -26.51 10.66
N ILE A 78 3.39 -25.62 11.18
CA ILE A 78 2.19 -25.99 11.93
C ILE A 78 1.20 -26.74 11.04
N LEU A 79 0.93 -26.26 9.83
CA LEU A 79 0.02 -26.92 8.89
C LEU A 79 0.54 -28.32 8.51
N HIS A 80 1.85 -28.46 8.30
CA HIS A 80 2.45 -29.77 8.05
C HIS A 80 2.30 -30.71 9.26
N ALA A 81 2.60 -30.24 10.48
CA ALA A 81 2.49 -31.02 11.71
C ALA A 81 1.04 -31.48 11.97
N LEU A 82 0.05 -30.70 11.55
CA LEU A 82 -1.38 -31.04 11.60
C LEU A 82 -1.82 -32.00 10.48
N SER A 83 -0.88 -32.63 9.75
CA SER A 83 -1.14 -33.57 8.65
C SER A 83 -1.81 -32.96 7.41
N ALA A 84 -1.75 -31.65 7.21
CA ALA A 84 -2.17 -31.06 5.93
C ALA A 84 -1.14 -31.38 4.83
N GLU A 85 -1.63 -31.59 3.60
CA GLU A 85 -0.81 -31.90 2.44
C GLU A 85 -0.32 -30.62 1.76
N ARG A 86 0.99 -30.50 1.53
CA ARG A 86 1.57 -29.32 0.86
C ARG A 86 1.52 -29.48 -0.66
N LEU A 87 0.88 -28.55 -1.36
CA LEU A 87 0.76 -28.52 -2.83
C LEU A 87 2.03 -28.00 -3.53
N LEU A 88 2.62 -26.95 -2.97
CA LEU A 88 3.83 -26.32 -3.48
C LEU A 88 4.69 -25.88 -2.30
N LYS A 89 6.02 -25.93 -2.48
CA LYS A 89 6.96 -25.35 -1.53
C LYS A 89 6.56 -23.91 -1.17
N MET A 90 6.78 -23.55 0.09
CA MET A 90 6.56 -22.18 0.55
C MET A 90 7.39 -21.20 -0.29
N GLY A 91 6.77 -20.11 -0.73
CA GLY A 91 7.45 -19.00 -1.40
C GLY A 91 7.76 -17.86 -0.43
N GLU A 92 8.70 -16.99 -0.80
CA GLU A 92 9.15 -15.86 0.01
C GLU A 92 9.33 -14.61 -0.86
N GLY A 93 8.84 -13.47 -0.38
CA GLY A 93 9.04 -12.17 -1.00
C GLY A 93 9.79 -11.24 -0.06
N ASP A 94 10.94 -10.75 -0.49
CA ASP A 94 11.77 -9.79 0.24
C ASP A 94 11.44 -8.36 -0.19
N GLU A 95 10.98 -7.53 0.75
CA GLU A 95 10.67 -6.12 0.54
C GLU A 95 11.85 -5.34 -0.06
N LEU A 96 13.08 -5.73 0.29
CA LEU A 96 14.29 -5.10 -0.23
C LEU A 96 14.62 -5.56 -1.65
N CYS A 97 14.15 -6.74 -2.05
CA CYS A 97 14.60 -7.46 -3.24
C CYS A 97 13.43 -8.16 -3.95
N GLY A 98 12.69 -7.44 -4.80
CA GLY A 98 11.78 -8.06 -5.79
C GLY A 98 10.57 -8.81 -5.19
N GLN A 99 10.01 -8.35 -4.08
CA GLN A 99 8.86 -8.99 -3.41
C GLN A 99 7.69 -9.34 -4.34
N LYS A 100 7.28 -8.39 -5.20
CA LYS A 100 6.13 -8.57 -6.10
C LYS A 100 6.40 -9.64 -7.16
N GLU A 101 7.62 -9.69 -7.68
CA GLU A 101 8.04 -10.66 -8.68
C GLU A 101 8.11 -12.07 -8.09
N SER A 102 8.70 -12.22 -6.90
CA SER A 102 8.70 -13.50 -6.16
C SER A 102 7.28 -14.00 -5.93
N PHE A 103 6.36 -13.09 -5.60
CA PHE A 103 4.96 -13.41 -5.45
C PHE A 103 4.32 -13.86 -6.77
N LYS A 104 4.57 -13.16 -7.87
CA LYS A 104 4.02 -13.49 -9.19
C LYS A 104 4.46 -14.87 -9.66
N ILE A 105 5.74 -15.20 -9.51
CA ILE A 105 6.29 -16.53 -9.85
C ILE A 105 5.59 -17.60 -8.99
N TRP A 106 5.58 -17.41 -7.67
CA TRP A 106 4.93 -18.36 -6.77
C TRP A 106 3.43 -18.52 -7.06
N ALA A 107 2.72 -17.43 -7.35
CA ALA A 107 1.29 -17.44 -7.67
C ALA A 107 0.98 -18.25 -8.95
N GLN A 108 1.82 -18.13 -9.97
CA GLN A 108 1.68 -18.93 -11.20
C GLN A 108 1.96 -20.41 -10.94
N ASP A 109 2.98 -20.72 -10.15
CA ASP A 109 3.36 -22.09 -9.85
C ASP A 109 2.34 -22.79 -8.95
N ILE A 110 1.79 -22.11 -7.94
CA ILE A 110 0.76 -22.69 -7.08
C ILE A 110 -0.55 -22.88 -7.84
N PHE A 111 -0.87 -21.98 -8.78
CA PHE A 111 -2.04 -22.14 -9.62
C PHE A 111 -1.92 -23.40 -10.50
N LYS A 112 -0.77 -23.60 -11.15
CA LYS A 112 -0.50 -24.83 -11.93
C LYS A 112 -0.57 -26.08 -11.05
N ALA A 113 0.06 -26.05 -9.89
CA ALA A 113 0.05 -27.16 -8.94
C ALA A 113 -1.37 -27.48 -8.46
N ALA A 114 -2.18 -26.47 -8.17
CA ALA A 114 -3.58 -26.64 -7.79
C ALA A 114 -4.43 -27.23 -8.92
N CYS A 115 -4.30 -26.73 -10.15
CA CYS A 115 -5.03 -27.28 -11.30
C CYS A 115 -4.71 -28.76 -11.53
N GLY A 116 -3.43 -29.14 -11.43
CA GLY A 116 -3.02 -30.55 -11.51
C GLY A 116 -3.56 -31.39 -10.35
N ALA A 117 -3.51 -30.86 -9.12
CA ALA A 117 -3.95 -31.59 -7.93
C ALA A 117 -5.48 -31.76 -7.83
N PHE A 118 -6.25 -30.82 -8.38
CA PHE A 118 -7.72 -30.83 -8.36
C PHE A 118 -8.35 -31.23 -9.71
N CYS A 119 -7.54 -31.59 -10.70
CA CYS A 119 -7.97 -31.93 -12.06
C CYS A 119 -8.88 -30.86 -12.69
N VAL A 120 -8.50 -29.59 -12.56
CA VAL A 120 -9.27 -28.44 -13.07
C VAL A 120 -8.66 -27.91 -14.36
N GLY A 121 -9.47 -27.87 -15.42
CA GLY A 121 -9.13 -27.30 -16.73
C GLY A 121 -8.26 -28.21 -17.60
N ASP A 122 -8.29 -27.98 -18.91
CA ASP A 122 -7.32 -28.55 -19.84
C ASP A 122 -6.05 -27.67 -19.91
N GLU A 123 -4.97 -28.18 -20.53
CA GLU A 123 -3.68 -27.46 -20.62
C GLU A 123 -3.81 -26.06 -21.24
N MET A 124 -4.75 -25.89 -22.18
CA MET A 124 -4.98 -24.61 -22.85
C MET A 124 -5.63 -23.60 -21.90
N THR A 125 -6.65 -24.02 -21.15
CA THR A 125 -7.33 -23.21 -20.13
C THR A 125 -6.38 -22.81 -19.00
N ILE A 126 -5.49 -23.71 -18.59
CA ILE A 126 -4.47 -23.42 -17.55
C ILE A 126 -3.48 -22.38 -18.07
N ARG A 127 -3.01 -22.52 -19.32
CA ARG A 127 -2.08 -21.56 -19.93
C ARG A 127 -2.70 -20.16 -20.04
N ASP A 128 -3.96 -20.08 -20.45
CA ASP A 128 -4.68 -18.80 -20.55
C ASP A 128 -4.91 -18.17 -19.18
N ALA A 129 -5.25 -18.95 -18.16
CA ALA A 129 -5.38 -18.48 -16.78
C ALA A 129 -4.04 -18.04 -16.15
N VAL A 130 -2.94 -18.76 -16.41
CA VAL A 130 -1.57 -18.34 -16.03
C VAL A 130 -1.16 -17.07 -16.77
N GLY A 131 -1.58 -16.93 -18.03
CA GLY A 131 -1.49 -15.69 -18.80
C GLY A 131 -2.24 -14.55 -18.12
N ALA A 132 -3.42 -14.81 -17.55
CA ALA A 132 -4.19 -13.83 -16.79
C ALA A 132 -3.47 -13.38 -15.51
N PHE A 133 -2.76 -14.26 -14.79
CA PHE A 133 -1.88 -13.85 -13.66
C PHE A 133 -0.73 -12.92 -14.10
N SER A 134 -0.38 -12.92 -15.39
CA SER A 134 0.56 -11.96 -15.97
C SER A 134 -0.08 -10.65 -16.40
N GLN A 135 -1.41 -10.62 -16.52
CA GLN A 135 -2.25 -9.51 -17.01
C GLN A 135 -3.16 -8.90 -15.92
N THR A 136 -3.05 -9.33 -14.66
CA THR A 136 -3.93 -8.88 -13.56
C THR A 136 -3.76 -7.41 -13.17
N ASP A 137 -2.75 -6.72 -13.70
CA ASP A 137 -2.77 -5.27 -13.70
C ASP A 137 -3.72 -4.84 -14.79
N LEU A 138 -4.93 -4.40 -14.39
CA LEU A 138 -5.91 -3.67 -15.20
C LEU A 138 -5.23 -3.13 -16.46
N THR A 139 -5.43 -3.78 -17.61
CA THR A 139 -4.87 -3.27 -18.87
C THR A 139 -5.54 -1.93 -19.12
N TRP A 140 -4.84 -0.89 -18.70
CA TRP A 140 -5.20 0.47 -19.00
C TRP A 140 -4.96 0.63 -20.50
N SER A 141 -5.94 1.20 -21.17
CA SER A 141 -5.81 1.58 -22.57
C SER A 141 -6.36 2.99 -22.76
N PRO A 142 -5.80 3.74 -23.70
CA PRO A 142 -6.36 5.04 -24.07
C PRO A 142 -7.85 4.91 -24.40
N GLY A 143 -8.68 5.76 -23.80
CA GLY A 143 -10.12 5.79 -24.04
C GLY A 143 -10.96 4.78 -23.24
N LYS A 144 -10.36 3.89 -22.43
CA LYS A 144 -11.11 3.02 -21.51
C LYS A 144 -11.63 3.76 -20.28
N PHE A 145 -10.96 4.85 -19.90
CA PHE A 145 -11.33 5.68 -18.77
C PHE A 145 -11.54 7.12 -19.23
N ARG A 146 -12.50 7.80 -18.61
CA ARG A 146 -12.72 9.23 -18.82
C ARG A 146 -12.98 9.95 -17.50
N LEU A 147 -12.62 11.22 -17.47
CA LEU A 147 -12.99 12.13 -16.39
C LEU A 147 -14.20 12.94 -16.85
N THR A 148 -15.17 13.07 -15.97
CA THR A 148 -16.36 13.90 -16.21
C THR A 148 -16.53 14.85 -15.03
N PRO A 149 -16.94 16.11 -15.26
CA PRO A 149 -17.31 17.01 -14.18
C PRO A 149 -18.36 16.38 -13.27
N SER A 150 -18.25 16.65 -11.98
CA SER A 150 -19.24 16.25 -10.99
C SER A 150 -19.79 17.45 -10.25
N GLU A 151 -21.11 17.46 -10.04
CA GLU A 151 -21.80 18.41 -9.16
C GLU A 151 -22.08 17.78 -7.77
N GLU A 152 -21.78 16.49 -7.60
CA GLU A 152 -21.82 15.85 -6.28
C GLU A 152 -20.76 16.49 -5.36
N ILE A 153 -21.13 16.73 -4.10
CA ILE A 153 -20.26 17.33 -3.09
C ILE A 153 -19.06 16.40 -2.83
N SER A 154 -17.85 16.93 -2.95
CA SER A 154 -16.62 16.22 -2.56
C SER A 154 -16.65 15.96 -1.04
N PRO A 155 -16.33 14.74 -0.57
CA PRO A 155 -16.26 14.46 0.85
C PRO A 155 -15.12 15.25 1.52
N ASP A 156 -15.21 15.43 2.83
CA ASP A 156 -14.09 15.95 3.62
C ASP A 156 -12.85 15.05 3.47
N ILE A 157 -11.65 15.61 3.68
CA ILE A 157 -10.38 14.88 3.54
C ILE A 157 -10.35 13.63 4.44
N CYS A 158 -10.79 13.72 5.69
CA CYS A 158 -10.81 12.57 6.60
C CYS A 158 -11.80 11.50 6.14
N GLU A 159 -12.96 11.87 5.61
CA GLU A 159 -13.94 10.94 5.06
C GLU A 159 -13.41 10.25 3.79
N GLY A 160 -12.83 11.02 2.86
CA GLY A 160 -12.22 10.50 1.65
C GLY A 160 -11.09 9.50 1.95
N LEU A 161 -10.19 9.86 2.87
CA LEU A 161 -9.12 8.97 3.32
C LEU A 161 -9.66 7.72 4.03
N SER A 162 -10.71 7.87 4.83
CA SER A 162 -11.32 6.74 5.54
C SER A 162 -11.87 5.70 4.57
N LYS A 163 -12.55 6.16 3.52
CA LYS A 163 -13.09 5.30 2.46
C LYS A 163 -11.99 4.65 1.64
N LEU A 164 -10.95 5.40 1.28
CA LEU A 164 -9.84 4.91 0.46
C LEU A 164 -9.00 3.84 1.16
N HIS A 165 -8.74 4.02 2.46
CA HIS A 165 -7.86 3.12 3.22
C HIS A 165 -8.62 2.10 4.07
N GLY A 166 -9.95 2.16 4.12
CA GLY A 166 -10.76 1.27 4.96
C GLY A 166 -10.45 1.41 6.45
N LYS A 167 -10.09 2.62 6.89
CA LYS A 167 -9.76 2.96 8.30
C LYS A 167 -10.61 4.14 8.74
N SER A 168 -10.84 4.29 10.04
CA SER A 168 -11.44 5.52 10.57
C SER A 168 -10.34 6.56 10.74
N VAL A 169 -10.37 7.61 9.93
CA VAL A 169 -9.41 8.72 9.95
C VAL A 169 -10.06 9.93 10.61
N PHE A 170 -9.35 10.57 11.52
CA PHE A 170 -9.82 11.70 12.32
C PHE A 170 -8.94 12.92 12.09
N SER A 171 -9.48 14.10 12.38
CA SER A 171 -8.77 15.38 12.23
C SER A 171 -8.16 15.82 13.55
N CYS A 172 -6.83 15.92 13.59
CA CYS A 172 -6.11 16.67 14.61
C CYS A 172 -5.76 18.07 14.12
N ARG A 173 -5.46 19.00 15.02
CA ARG A 173 -4.85 20.29 14.65
C ARG A 173 -3.39 20.32 15.08
N LEU A 174 -2.51 20.78 14.20
CA LEU A 174 -1.13 21.03 14.58
C LEU A 174 -1.07 22.15 15.62
N ILE A 175 -0.54 21.85 16.81
CA ILE A 175 -0.22 22.86 17.82
C ILE A 175 1.14 23.48 17.47
N GLU A 176 2.15 22.64 17.27
CA GLU A 176 3.53 23.06 17.06
C GLU A 176 4.31 21.99 16.29
N SER A 177 5.23 22.45 15.42
CA SER A 177 6.29 21.64 14.82
C SER A 177 7.63 22.31 15.12
N LYS A 178 8.39 21.75 16.07
CA LYS A 178 9.58 22.39 16.62
C LYS A 178 10.84 21.57 16.36
N GLN A 179 11.88 22.21 15.83
CA GLN A 179 13.20 21.61 15.72
C GLN A 179 13.79 21.31 17.11
N LEU A 180 14.19 20.07 17.35
CA LEU A 180 14.81 19.61 18.60
C LEU A 180 16.33 19.66 18.56
N GLN A 181 16.93 19.60 17.38
CA GLN A 181 18.39 19.59 17.22
C GLN A 181 18.96 21.00 17.06
N SER A 182 20.25 21.17 17.37
CA SER A 182 20.95 22.42 17.12
C SER A 182 21.01 22.72 15.61
N LEU A 183 21.15 24.01 15.26
CA LEU A 183 21.31 24.44 13.87
C LEU A 183 22.60 23.90 13.22
N GLU A 184 23.58 23.50 14.02
CA GLU A 184 24.85 22.91 13.59
C GLU A 184 24.74 21.40 13.30
N SER A 185 23.60 20.77 13.63
CA SER A 185 23.42 19.34 13.41
C SER A 185 23.30 19.01 11.93
N SER A 186 23.95 17.92 11.52
CA SER A 186 23.77 17.33 10.18
C SER A 186 22.43 16.62 9.99
N ARG A 187 21.65 16.48 11.07
CA ARG A 187 20.33 15.88 11.08
C ARG A 187 19.31 16.93 11.54
N GLN A 188 18.04 16.64 11.30
CA GLN A 188 16.94 17.45 11.78
C GLN A 188 15.87 16.52 12.38
N THR A 189 15.41 16.83 13.59
CA THR A 189 14.40 16.05 14.30
C THR A 189 13.35 16.99 14.87
N LEU A 190 12.10 16.77 14.52
CA LEU A 190 10.98 17.62 14.89
C LEU A 190 10.21 17.02 16.06
N LEU A 191 9.86 17.84 17.03
CA LEU A 191 8.74 17.58 17.92
C LEU A 191 7.47 18.09 17.25
N VAL A 192 6.56 17.18 16.93
CA VAL A 192 5.23 17.48 16.40
C VAL A 192 4.24 17.30 17.52
N ARG A 193 3.41 18.32 17.77
CA ARG A 193 2.34 18.30 18.78
C ARG A 193 1.00 18.50 18.11
N LEU A 194 0.07 17.59 18.34
CA LEU A 194 -1.26 17.59 17.75
C LEU A 194 -2.33 17.70 18.84
N ASP A 195 -3.30 18.58 18.64
CA ASP A 195 -4.53 18.68 19.43
C ASP A 195 -5.56 17.69 18.87
N THR A 196 -6.05 16.78 19.74
CA THR A 196 -7.05 15.77 19.38
C THR A 196 -8.47 16.32 19.34
N GLN A 197 -8.68 17.58 19.73
CA GLN A 197 -9.98 18.24 19.80
C GLN A 197 -11.00 17.47 20.66
N GLY A 198 -10.51 16.70 21.64
CA GLY A 198 -11.34 15.89 22.52
C GLY A 198 -11.94 14.63 21.87
N ALA A 199 -11.47 14.21 20.69
CA ALA A 199 -11.95 13.01 20.02
C ALA A 199 -11.61 11.74 20.82
N SER A 200 -12.64 10.96 21.16
CA SER A 200 -12.52 9.73 21.97
C SER A 200 -11.76 8.61 21.25
N GLU A 201 -11.78 8.63 19.93
CA GLU A 201 -11.18 7.65 19.03
C GLU A 201 -9.66 7.85 18.89
N LEU A 202 -9.15 8.98 19.37
CA LEU A 202 -7.73 9.32 19.42
C LEU A 202 -7.13 9.14 20.82
N LEU A 203 -7.87 8.52 21.75
CA LEU A 203 -7.30 8.08 23.01
C LEU A 203 -6.21 7.04 22.76
N TYR A 204 -5.11 7.15 23.50
CA TYR A 204 -3.94 6.30 23.33
C TYR A 204 -3.27 6.00 24.67
N THR A 205 -2.40 5.00 24.66
CA THR A 205 -1.49 4.65 25.76
C THR A 205 -0.03 4.82 25.33
N PRO A 206 0.89 5.22 26.23
CA PRO A 206 2.31 5.29 25.90
C PRO A 206 2.82 3.97 25.29
N GLY A 207 3.46 4.05 24.12
CA GLY A 207 3.85 2.89 23.31
C GLY A 207 3.00 2.68 22.05
N ASP A 208 1.83 3.30 21.97
CA ASP A 208 1.02 3.31 20.75
C ASP A 208 1.66 4.12 19.62
N HIS A 209 1.17 3.91 18.40
CA HIS A 209 1.65 4.60 17.21
C HIS A 209 0.61 5.56 16.65
N LEU A 210 1.05 6.75 16.26
CA LEU A 210 0.26 7.70 15.50
C LEU A 210 0.46 7.45 14.01
N ALA A 211 -0.62 7.18 13.30
CA ALA A 211 -0.63 7.08 11.85
C ALA A 211 -1.08 8.39 11.22
N VAL A 212 -0.22 9.04 10.43
CA VAL A 212 -0.46 10.36 9.83
C VAL A 212 -0.58 10.25 8.32
N PHE A 213 -1.57 10.90 7.72
CA PHE A 213 -1.72 11.02 6.25
C PHE A 213 -1.17 12.37 5.77
N PRO A 214 0.01 12.40 5.13
CA PRO A 214 0.66 13.64 4.72
C PRO A 214 0.17 14.19 3.38
N GLU A 215 0.68 15.35 2.98
CA GLU A 215 0.60 15.85 1.59
C GLU A 215 1.90 15.68 0.84
N ASN A 216 1.78 15.40 -0.45
CA ASN A 216 2.86 15.65 -1.39
C ASN A 216 3.18 17.15 -1.48
N SER A 217 4.42 17.46 -1.86
CA SER A 217 4.88 18.84 -2.06
C SER A 217 4.00 19.56 -3.09
N PRO A 218 3.43 20.74 -2.77
CA PRO A 218 2.66 21.52 -3.74
C PRO A 218 3.43 21.80 -5.03
N PHE A 219 4.74 22.07 -4.92
CA PHE A 219 5.62 22.25 -6.07
C PHE A 219 5.64 21.03 -7.00
N LEU A 220 5.76 19.83 -6.44
CA LEU A 220 5.78 18.59 -7.21
C LEU A 220 4.42 18.34 -7.90
N VAL A 221 3.33 18.60 -7.17
CA VAL A 221 1.96 18.49 -7.68
C VAL A 221 1.73 19.45 -8.84
N ASP A 222 2.08 20.72 -8.68
CA ASP A 222 1.91 21.75 -9.72
C ASP A 222 2.69 21.42 -11.00
N LYS A 223 3.93 20.94 -10.85
CA LYS A 223 4.76 20.52 -11.97
C LYS A 223 4.18 19.32 -12.71
N ILE A 224 3.69 18.30 -12.00
CA ILE A 224 3.05 17.15 -12.64
C ILE A 224 1.77 17.58 -13.35
N LEU A 225 0.92 18.38 -12.69
CA LEU A 225 -0.32 18.91 -13.28
C LEU A 225 -0.05 19.68 -14.59
N ALA A 226 1.01 20.49 -14.63
CA ALA A 226 1.39 21.24 -15.82
C ALA A 226 1.85 20.35 -16.99
N CYS A 227 2.33 19.14 -16.71
CA CYS A 227 2.76 18.18 -17.73
C CYS A 227 1.63 17.25 -18.21
N LEU A 228 0.43 17.30 -17.62
CA LEU A 228 -0.68 16.43 -18.02
C LEU A 228 -1.29 16.87 -19.35
N HIS A 229 -1.43 15.91 -20.27
CA HIS A 229 -2.06 16.14 -21.55
C HIS A 229 -3.59 16.08 -21.46
N ASN A 230 -4.27 17.04 -22.08
CA ASN A 230 -5.74 17.17 -22.12
C ASN A 230 -6.41 17.05 -20.74
N ALA A 231 -5.76 17.59 -19.69
CA ALA A 231 -6.33 17.58 -18.36
C ALA A 231 -7.55 18.53 -18.28
N PRO A 232 -8.64 18.12 -17.59
CA PRO A 232 -9.69 19.06 -17.21
C PRO A 232 -9.13 20.13 -16.25
N PRO A 233 -9.89 21.20 -15.97
CA PRO A 233 -9.50 22.18 -14.96
C PRO A 233 -9.11 21.51 -13.64
N VAL A 234 -7.91 21.81 -13.14
CA VAL A 234 -7.26 21.02 -12.07
C VAL A 234 -7.96 21.14 -10.71
N ASP A 235 -8.74 22.19 -10.53
CA ASP A 235 -9.50 22.53 -9.32
C ASP A 235 -11.02 22.31 -9.50
N GLN A 236 -11.43 21.64 -10.58
CA GLN A 236 -12.82 21.20 -10.77
C GLN A 236 -12.99 19.78 -10.24
N ASP A 237 -14.08 19.54 -9.51
CA ASP A 237 -14.42 18.19 -9.06
C ASP A 237 -14.78 17.29 -10.24
N VAL A 238 -14.14 16.12 -10.27
CA VAL A 238 -14.32 15.13 -11.32
C VAL A 238 -14.69 13.76 -10.74
N LYS A 239 -15.44 12.99 -11.52
CA LYS A 239 -15.63 11.56 -11.31
C LYS A 239 -14.98 10.77 -12.45
N ILE A 240 -14.50 9.58 -12.11
CA ILE A 240 -13.90 8.65 -13.07
C ILE A 240 -14.98 7.68 -13.55
N GLU A 241 -15.10 7.53 -14.86
CA GLU A 241 -15.96 6.53 -15.48
C GLU A 241 -15.08 5.56 -16.31
N MET A 242 -15.45 4.29 -16.30
CA MET A 242 -14.80 3.23 -17.06
C MET A 242 -15.77 2.72 -18.12
N GLN A 243 -15.27 2.51 -19.34
CA GLN A 243 -16.02 1.89 -20.41
C GLN A 243 -16.14 0.38 -20.16
N SER A 244 -17.38 -0.10 -20.11
CA SER A 244 -17.76 -1.49 -19.96
C SER A 244 -18.41 -1.97 -21.25
N GLU A 245 -17.97 -3.11 -21.77
CA GLU A 245 -18.54 -3.76 -22.95
C GLU A 245 -19.34 -4.98 -22.51
N ARG A 246 -20.63 -5.00 -22.86
CA ARG A 246 -21.52 -6.12 -22.58
C ARG A 246 -21.96 -6.73 -23.90
N THR A 247 -21.67 -8.02 -24.09
CA THR A 247 -22.18 -8.79 -25.22
C THR A 247 -23.64 -9.12 -24.99
N THR A 248 -24.50 -8.69 -25.89
CA THR A 248 -25.92 -9.05 -25.89
C THR A 248 -26.23 -9.85 -27.17
N PRO A 249 -27.36 -10.59 -27.21
CA PRO A 249 -27.80 -11.27 -28.44
C PRO A 249 -27.98 -10.33 -29.65
N LEU A 250 -28.08 -9.01 -29.43
CA LEU A 250 -28.24 -7.98 -30.44
C LEU A 250 -26.91 -7.28 -30.81
N GLY A 251 -25.78 -7.74 -30.25
CA GLY A 251 -24.44 -7.19 -30.47
C GLY A 251 -23.78 -6.66 -29.19
N ASN A 252 -22.61 -6.06 -29.35
CA ASN A 252 -21.85 -5.50 -28.23
C ASN A 252 -22.32 -4.07 -27.92
N ILE A 253 -22.69 -3.83 -26.66
CA ILE A 253 -23.07 -2.49 -26.17
C ILE A 253 -21.94 -1.97 -25.29
N LYS A 254 -21.48 -0.76 -25.59
CA LYS A 254 -20.51 -0.03 -24.76
C LYS A 254 -21.24 0.95 -23.86
N THR A 255 -21.04 0.84 -22.56
CA THR A 255 -21.62 1.73 -21.54
C THR A 255 -20.52 2.32 -20.68
N TRP A 256 -20.79 3.49 -20.09
CA TRP A 256 -19.88 4.12 -19.15
C TRP A 256 -20.42 3.92 -17.74
N GLU A 257 -19.61 3.35 -16.86
CA GLU A 257 -19.98 3.04 -15.48
C GLU A 257 -19.04 3.77 -14.52
N LYS A 258 -19.54 4.14 -13.33
CA LYS A 258 -18.73 4.78 -12.28
C LYS A 258 -17.58 3.86 -11.90
N PHE A 259 -16.35 4.37 -11.89
CA PHE A 259 -15.17 3.61 -11.48
C PHE A 259 -14.85 3.91 -10.00
N PRO A 260 -15.15 2.98 -9.06
CA PRO A 260 -15.20 3.27 -7.62
C PRO A 260 -13.81 3.24 -6.96
N ARG A 261 -12.80 3.83 -7.60
CA ARG A 261 -11.43 3.88 -7.06
C ARG A 261 -11.18 5.11 -6.19
N PHE A 262 -11.78 6.25 -6.53
CA PHE A 262 -11.60 7.51 -5.81
C PHE A 262 -12.93 8.09 -5.35
N PRO A 263 -12.95 8.78 -4.19
CA PRO A 263 -13.97 9.77 -3.93
C PRO A 263 -13.92 10.87 -5.00
N ILE A 264 -15.02 11.59 -5.14
CA ILE A 264 -15.08 12.76 -6.02
C ILE A 264 -14.15 13.82 -5.44
N CYS A 265 -13.25 14.32 -6.26
CA CYS A 265 -12.27 15.30 -5.87
C CYS A 265 -11.67 15.97 -7.10
N THR A 266 -10.95 17.06 -6.86
CA THR A 266 -10.14 17.73 -7.88
C THR A 266 -8.88 16.93 -8.20
N LEU A 267 -8.28 17.18 -9.37
CA LEU A 267 -6.99 16.57 -9.74
C LEU A 267 -5.90 16.94 -8.73
N ARG A 268 -5.93 18.19 -8.26
CA ARG A 268 -5.01 18.68 -7.23
C ARG A 268 -5.14 17.88 -5.94
N THR A 269 -6.36 17.69 -5.43
CA THR A 269 -6.58 16.91 -4.20
C THR A 269 -6.11 15.47 -4.37
N ALA A 270 -6.40 14.83 -5.50
CA ALA A 270 -5.96 13.47 -5.76
C ALA A 270 -4.42 13.33 -5.72
N LEU A 271 -3.68 14.20 -6.41
CA LEU A 271 -2.21 14.17 -6.42
C LEU A 271 -1.59 14.67 -5.11
N CYS A 272 -2.25 15.58 -4.40
CA CYS A 272 -1.74 16.11 -3.15
C CYS A 272 -1.93 15.15 -1.97
N ARG A 273 -3.10 14.49 -1.89
CA ARG A 273 -3.54 13.75 -0.69
C ARG A 273 -3.73 12.25 -0.89
N TYR A 274 -4.04 11.78 -2.10
CA TYR A 274 -4.48 10.40 -2.29
C TYR A 274 -3.50 9.52 -3.05
N LEU A 275 -2.67 10.09 -3.93
CA LEU A 275 -1.78 9.35 -4.81
C LEU A 275 -0.32 9.49 -4.40
N ASP A 276 0.42 8.39 -4.48
CA ASP A 276 1.86 8.42 -4.34
C ASP A 276 2.50 8.78 -5.69
N ILE A 277 3.18 9.91 -5.69
CA ILE A 277 3.89 10.48 -6.85
C ILE A 277 5.41 10.49 -6.62
N THR A 278 5.88 9.93 -5.50
CA THR A 278 7.26 10.01 -5.02
C THR A 278 7.99 8.67 -5.09
N THR A 279 7.28 7.56 -4.96
CA THR A 279 7.87 6.22 -5.11
C THR A 279 8.15 5.93 -6.59
N PRO A 280 9.30 5.32 -6.92
CA PRO A 280 9.60 4.89 -8.29
C PRO A 280 8.47 4.08 -8.93
N PRO A 281 8.07 4.41 -10.17
CA PRO A 281 7.12 3.64 -10.96
C PRO A 281 7.43 2.14 -10.99
N THR A 282 6.40 1.30 -10.85
CA THR A 282 6.55 -0.16 -11.00
C THR A 282 6.80 -0.53 -12.46
N GLN A 283 7.41 -1.69 -12.73
CA GLN A 283 7.59 -2.20 -14.10
C GLN A 283 6.26 -2.29 -14.87
N SER A 284 5.17 -2.70 -14.23
CA SER A 284 3.83 -2.70 -14.84
C SER A 284 3.39 -1.31 -15.26
N PHE A 285 3.65 -0.28 -14.44
CA PHE A 285 3.31 1.09 -14.79
C PHE A 285 4.23 1.63 -15.90
N LEU A 286 5.53 1.31 -15.88
CA LEU A 286 6.46 1.63 -16.97
C LEU A 286 6.02 1.02 -18.30
N LYS A 287 5.48 -0.21 -18.28
CA LYS A 287 4.89 -0.84 -19.47
C LYS A 287 3.71 -0.04 -20.03
N ILE A 288 2.87 0.53 -19.16
CA ILE A 288 1.78 1.42 -19.58
C ILE A 288 2.35 2.73 -20.13
N LEU A 289 3.33 3.33 -19.46
CA LEU A 289 4.00 4.56 -19.93
C LEU A 289 4.64 4.39 -21.31
N ALA A 290 5.25 3.24 -21.60
CA ALA A 290 5.79 2.94 -22.92
C ALA A 290 4.74 3.10 -24.04
N THR A 291 3.48 2.69 -23.79
CA THR A 291 2.39 2.87 -24.75
C THR A 291 1.99 4.33 -24.97
N GLN A 292 2.40 5.23 -24.07
CA GLN A 292 2.13 6.66 -24.12
C GLN A 292 3.31 7.47 -24.68
N ALA A 293 4.45 6.85 -24.93
CA ALA A 293 5.63 7.51 -25.50
C ALA A 293 5.46 7.71 -27.01
N THR A 294 5.64 8.94 -27.48
CA THR A 294 5.55 9.27 -28.91
C THR A 294 6.87 9.07 -29.64
N LYS A 295 8.02 9.13 -28.95
CA LYS A 295 9.33 8.82 -29.53
C LYS A 295 9.65 7.33 -29.39
N ALA A 296 10.07 6.69 -30.48
CA ALA A 296 10.40 5.27 -30.51
C ALA A 296 11.54 4.89 -29.54
N SER A 297 12.57 5.73 -29.41
CA SER A 297 13.69 5.48 -28.50
C SER A 297 13.29 5.51 -27.02
N GLU A 298 12.42 6.45 -26.63
CA GLU A 298 11.91 6.54 -25.27
C GLU A 298 10.96 5.37 -24.96
N ARG A 299 10.13 4.96 -25.93
CA ARG A 299 9.29 3.76 -25.81
C ARG A 299 10.13 2.51 -25.59
N GLU A 300 11.16 2.29 -26.39
CA GLU A 300 12.06 1.12 -26.27
C GLU A 300 12.78 1.11 -24.92
N ALA A 301 13.27 2.26 -24.45
CA ALA A 301 13.89 2.38 -23.14
C ALA A 301 12.91 2.03 -21.99
N LEU A 302 11.67 2.51 -22.05
CA LEU A 302 10.63 2.16 -21.09
C LEU A 302 10.23 0.68 -21.16
N GLU A 303 10.18 0.09 -22.36
CA GLU A 303 9.94 -1.34 -22.55
C GLU A 303 11.08 -2.19 -21.97
N ASN A 304 12.33 -1.77 -22.13
CA ASN A 304 13.48 -2.44 -21.54
C ASN A 304 13.39 -2.40 -20.00
N LEU A 305 13.14 -1.23 -19.40
CA LEU A 305 12.92 -1.13 -17.96
C LEU A 305 11.72 -1.95 -17.48
N ALA A 306 10.66 -2.03 -18.27
CA ALA A 306 9.45 -2.77 -17.90
C ALA A 306 9.63 -4.30 -17.98
N ASN A 307 10.51 -4.80 -18.83
CA ASN A 307 10.66 -6.23 -19.09
C ASN A 307 11.95 -6.84 -18.52
N ASP A 308 13.00 -6.04 -18.30
CA ASP A 308 14.26 -6.47 -17.69
C ASP A 308 14.32 -6.05 -16.21
N ILE A 309 14.26 -7.04 -15.33
CA ILE A 309 14.29 -6.85 -13.88
C ILE A 309 15.63 -6.25 -13.43
N LYS A 310 16.75 -6.67 -14.01
CA LYS A 310 18.07 -6.19 -13.59
C LYS A 310 18.20 -4.72 -13.95
N GLU A 311 17.87 -4.37 -15.19
CA GLU A 311 17.92 -2.98 -15.66
C GLU A 311 17.02 -2.08 -14.80
N TYR A 312 15.80 -2.54 -14.48
CA TYR A 312 14.89 -1.82 -13.58
C TYR A 312 15.45 -1.62 -12.18
N GLN A 313 16.04 -2.65 -11.56
CA GLN A 313 16.60 -2.52 -10.21
C GLN A 313 17.81 -1.60 -10.20
N ASP A 314 18.68 -1.65 -11.22
CA ASP A 314 19.83 -0.76 -11.35
C ASP A 314 19.37 0.69 -11.52
N TRP A 315 18.39 0.95 -12.41
CA TRP A 315 17.77 2.27 -12.59
C TRP A 315 17.09 2.80 -11.31
N ARG A 316 16.33 1.94 -10.62
CA ARG A 316 15.65 2.28 -9.36
C ARG A 316 16.66 2.58 -8.24
N HIS A 317 17.75 1.82 -8.15
CA HIS A 317 18.76 2.00 -7.12
C HIS A 317 19.58 3.27 -7.33
N ASP A 318 20.01 3.52 -8.58
CA ASP A 318 20.82 4.70 -8.92
C ASP A 318 19.99 6.00 -8.84
N LYS A 319 18.86 6.03 -9.54
CA LYS A 319 18.07 7.25 -9.73
C LYS A 319 16.96 7.44 -8.71
N CYS A 320 16.37 6.34 -8.23
CA CYS A 320 15.18 6.33 -7.36
C CYS A 320 14.10 7.36 -7.76
N PRO A 321 13.71 7.47 -9.04
CA PRO A 321 13.08 8.68 -9.53
C PRO A 321 11.61 8.79 -9.10
N ASN A 322 11.16 10.00 -8.80
CA ASN A 322 9.73 10.28 -8.61
C ASN A 322 9.00 10.40 -9.97
N LEU A 323 7.67 10.51 -9.95
CA LEU A 323 6.88 10.57 -11.19
C LEU A 323 7.28 11.75 -12.09
N LEU A 324 7.54 12.93 -11.53
CA LEU A 324 7.94 14.10 -12.31
C LEU A 324 9.27 13.86 -13.02
N GLU A 325 10.26 13.30 -12.32
CA GLU A 325 11.57 13.00 -12.90
C GLU A 325 11.47 12.01 -14.05
N VAL A 326 10.57 11.01 -13.96
CA VAL A 326 10.27 10.10 -15.08
C VAL A 326 9.64 10.84 -16.25
N MET A 327 8.70 11.77 -15.99
CA MET A 327 8.09 12.59 -17.04
C MET A 327 9.10 13.54 -17.71
N GLU A 328 10.07 14.04 -16.96
CA GLU A 328 11.14 14.89 -17.47
C GLU A 328 12.19 14.09 -18.27
N GLU A 329 12.58 12.91 -17.79
CA GLU A 329 13.49 12.00 -18.50
C GLU A 329 12.89 11.50 -19.83
N PHE A 330 11.60 11.15 -19.83
CA PHE A 330 10.87 10.68 -21.00
C PHE A 330 9.87 11.74 -21.49
N SER A 331 10.42 12.88 -21.95
CA SER A 331 9.67 14.06 -22.41
C SER A 331 8.60 13.82 -23.51
N SER A 332 8.63 12.68 -24.20
CA SER A 332 7.67 12.33 -25.26
C SER A 332 6.39 11.67 -24.74
N LEU A 333 6.30 11.44 -23.42
CA LEU A 333 5.16 10.83 -22.76
C LEU A 333 3.90 11.70 -22.82
N MET A 334 2.82 11.13 -23.35
CA MET A 334 1.49 11.75 -23.42
C MET A 334 0.61 11.26 -22.27
N ILE A 335 0.90 11.70 -21.04
CA ILE A 335 0.21 11.24 -19.84
C ILE A 335 -1.10 12.00 -19.63
N SER A 336 -2.21 11.28 -19.58
CA SER A 336 -3.53 11.84 -19.26
C SER A 336 -3.82 11.81 -17.75
N ALA A 337 -4.69 12.70 -17.28
CA ALA A 337 -5.18 12.67 -15.90
C ALA A 337 -5.91 11.35 -15.56
N ALA A 338 -6.63 10.74 -16.51
CA ALA A 338 -7.28 9.45 -16.31
C ALA A 338 -6.27 8.32 -16.08
N LEU A 339 -5.10 8.37 -16.72
CA LEU A 339 -4.03 7.38 -16.51
C LEU A 339 -3.53 7.42 -15.06
N ILE A 340 -3.06 8.58 -14.60
CA ILE A 340 -2.48 8.70 -13.26
C ILE A 340 -3.52 8.40 -12.18
N LEU A 341 -4.75 8.88 -12.35
CA LEU A 341 -5.84 8.62 -11.41
C LEU A 341 -6.29 7.16 -11.38
N THR A 342 -5.96 6.32 -12.37
CA THR A 342 -6.37 4.91 -12.35
C THR A 342 -5.22 3.96 -12.04
N GLN A 343 -3.97 4.38 -12.26
CA GLN A 343 -2.80 3.52 -12.17
C GLN A 343 -1.87 3.83 -11.00
N LEU A 344 -1.73 5.08 -10.56
CA LEU A 344 -0.80 5.41 -9.47
C LEU A 344 -1.26 4.81 -8.14
N PRO A 345 -0.35 4.27 -7.31
CA PRO A 345 -0.70 3.72 -6.00
C PRO A 345 -1.21 4.80 -5.03
N LEU A 346 -1.95 4.37 -4.00
CA LEU A 346 -2.41 5.29 -2.96
C LEU A 346 -1.26 5.75 -2.07
N LEU A 347 -1.28 7.03 -1.69
CA LEU A 347 -0.37 7.61 -0.72
C LEU A 347 -0.64 7.01 0.66
N GLN A 348 0.34 6.28 1.19
CA GLN A 348 0.18 5.60 2.49
C GLN A 348 0.36 6.56 3.68
N GLN A 349 -0.28 6.23 4.79
CA GLN A 349 -0.01 6.84 6.09
C GLN A 349 1.41 6.53 6.58
N ARG A 350 1.99 7.43 7.37
CA ARG A 350 3.29 7.24 8.04
C ARG A 350 3.05 7.03 9.52
N TYR A 351 3.62 5.95 10.06
CA TYR A 351 3.53 5.64 11.48
C TYR A 351 4.68 6.29 12.24
N TYR A 352 4.35 6.90 13.37
CA TYR A 352 5.30 7.47 14.33
C TYR A 352 4.98 6.93 15.72
N SER A 353 5.99 6.57 16.48
CA SER A 353 5.79 6.23 17.90
C SER A 353 5.34 7.48 18.66
N ILE A 354 4.29 7.34 19.48
CA ILE A 354 3.80 8.47 20.27
C ILE A 354 4.80 8.77 21.39
N SER A 355 5.21 10.03 21.48
CA SER A 355 6.25 10.52 22.40
C SER A 355 5.72 11.39 23.54
N SER A 356 4.43 11.27 23.87
CA SER A 356 3.76 11.97 24.98
C SER A 356 3.00 11.01 25.89
N SER A 357 2.66 11.45 27.11
CA SER A 357 1.73 10.75 28.00
C SER A 357 0.42 11.54 28.16
N PRO A 358 -0.76 10.91 28.02
CA PRO A 358 -2.05 11.58 28.26
C PRO A 358 -2.20 12.09 29.70
N SER A 359 -1.47 11.50 30.65
CA SER A 359 -1.47 11.96 32.06
C SER A 359 -0.79 13.31 32.25
N VAL A 360 0.10 13.71 31.34
CA VAL A 360 0.84 14.98 31.38
C VAL A 360 0.28 15.97 30.37
N TYR A 361 -0.13 15.49 29.20
CA TYR A 361 -0.70 16.29 28.12
C TYR A 361 -2.07 15.76 27.69
N PRO A 362 -3.13 15.99 28.49
CA PRO A 362 -4.48 15.59 28.13
C PRO A 362 -4.92 16.25 26.83
N GLY A 363 -5.46 15.47 25.89
CA GLY A 363 -5.92 15.99 24.59
C GLY A 363 -4.80 16.30 23.59
N GLU A 364 -3.53 16.03 23.90
CA GLU A 364 -2.43 16.17 22.95
C GLU A 364 -1.81 14.82 22.58
N ILE A 365 -1.40 14.68 21.32
CA ILE A 365 -0.56 13.57 20.85
C ILE A 365 0.73 14.16 20.29
N HIS A 366 1.87 13.70 20.79
CA HIS A 366 3.19 14.13 20.31
C HIS A 366 3.86 13.03 19.50
N ALA A 367 4.63 13.42 18.49
CA ALA A 367 5.49 12.55 17.73
C ALA A 367 6.87 13.18 17.57
N THR A 368 7.91 12.36 17.68
CA THR A 368 9.29 12.77 17.40
C THR A 368 9.69 12.27 16.03
N VAL A 369 9.86 13.19 15.08
CA VAL A 369 9.94 12.88 13.64
C VAL A 369 11.30 13.29 13.09
N ALA A 370 12.11 12.32 12.66
CA ALA A 370 13.33 12.61 11.92
C ALA A 370 12.99 13.10 10.50
N LEU A 371 13.57 14.23 10.10
CA LEU A 371 13.42 14.75 8.76
C LEU A 371 14.25 13.92 7.78
N VAL A 372 13.60 13.45 6.72
CA VAL A 372 14.24 12.61 5.71
C VAL A 372 14.53 13.47 4.50
N LYS A 373 15.82 13.67 4.21
CA LYS A 373 16.32 14.35 3.02
C LYS A 373 17.55 13.60 2.55
N HIS A 374 17.59 13.28 1.27
CA HIS A 374 18.76 12.66 0.66
C HIS A 374 18.87 13.07 -0.80
N ARG A 375 20.08 13.05 -1.34
CA ARG A 375 20.31 13.21 -2.77
C ARG A 375 20.54 11.83 -3.38
N THR A 376 19.95 11.59 -4.54
CA THR A 376 20.17 10.35 -5.30
C THR A 376 21.55 10.36 -5.96
N GLN A 377 21.93 9.27 -6.63
CA GLN A 377 23.18 9.16 -7.39
C GLN A 377 24.43 9.57 -6.58
N GLY A 378 24.56 8.98 -5.38
CA GLY A 378 25.71 9.22 -4.50
C GLY A 378 25.88 10.66 -4.03
N GLY A 379 24.82 11.49 -4.06
CA GLY A 379 24.87 12.88 -3.61
C GLY A 379 24.90 13.92 -4.72
N THR A 380 25.00 13.49 -5.98
CA THR A 380 25.07 14.40 -7.14
C THR A 380 23.72 14.63 -7.82
N GLY A 381 22.76 13.74 -7.56
CA GLY A 381 21.41 13.80 -8.15
C GLY A 381 20.46 14.78 -7.47
N PRO A 382 19.18 14.77 -7.90
CA PRO A 382 18.10 15.53 -7.29
C PRO A 382 17.97 15.31 -5.77
N LEU A 383 17.46 16.33 -5.08
CA LEU A 383 17.15 16.24 -3.65
C LEU A 383 15.76 15.62 -3.47
N HIS A 384 15.71 14.49 -2.78
CA HIS A 384 14.47 13.81 -2.41
C HIS A 384 14.18 13.98 -0.93
N GLU A 385 12.92 14.32 -0.63
CA GLU A 385 12.43 14.51 0.73
C GLU A 385 11.39 13.44 1.07
N GLY A 386 11.42 12.94 2.30
CA GLY A 386 10.35 12.06 2.79
C GLY A 386 9.04 12.83 2.89
N VAL A 387 7.97 12.32 2.28
CA VAL A 387 6.66 13.01 2.22
C VAL A 387 6.15 13.37 3.62
N GLY A 388 6.10 12.41 4.53
CA GLY A 388 5.57 12.61 5.88
C GLY A 388 6.34 13.65 6.71
N SER A 389 7.65 13.48 6.82
CA SER A 389 8.47 14.36 7.65
C SER A 389 8.66 15.75 7.05
N SER A 390 8.79 15.86 5.73
CA SER A 390 8.90 17.16 5.06
C SER A 390 7.58 17.94 5.11
N TRP A 391 6.43 17.26 4.99
CA TRP A 391 5.12 17.89 5.18
C TRP A 391 4.96 18.43 6.60
N LEU A 392 5.20 17.60 7.63
CA LEU A 392 5.13 18.02 9.05
C LEU A 392 6.11 19.15 9.39
N SER A 393 7.21 19.30 8.64
CA SER A 393 8.17 20.38 8.81
C SER A 393 7.71 21.73 8.25
N ARG A 394 6.76 21.74 7.30
CA ARG A 394 6.35 22.94 6.55
C ARG A 394 4.97 23.48 6.94
N ILE A 395 4.09 22.62 7.46
CA ILE A 395 2.72 23.03 7.80
C ILE A 395 2.69 24.01 8.98
N ALA A 396 1.78 24.97 8.93
CA ALA A 396 1.61 25.98 9.97
C ALA A 396 0.76 25.46 11.14
N PRO A 397 0.94 25.99 12.37
CA PRO A 397 0.00 25.75 13.47
C PRO A 397 -1.46 26.00 13.07
N GLY A 398 -2.37 25.18 13.57
CA GLY A 398 -3.79 25.18 13.22
C GLY A 398 -4.15 24.33 11.99
N THR A 399 -3.17 23.92 11.18
CA THR A 399 -3.39 23.03 10.03
C THR A 399 -3.99 21.70 10.47
N ILE A 400 -4.97 21.21 9.71
CA ILE A 400 -5.59 19.91 9.96
C ILE A 400 -4.61 18.79 9.56
N VAL A 401 -4.42 17.85 10.48
CA VAL A 401 -3.60 16.65 10.30
C VAL A 401 -4.52 15.43 10.37
N PRO A 402 -4.84 14.80 9.22
CA PRO A 402 -5.62 13.57 9.22
C PRO A 402 -4.78 12.41 9.79
N CYS A 403 -5.29 11.77 10.83
CA CYS A 403 -4.57 10.71 11.52
C CYS A 403 -5.49 9.71 12.22
N PHE A 404 -4.91 8.61 12.70
CA PHE A 404 -5.55 7.71 13.66
C PHE A 404 -4.50 7.12 14.60
N VAL A 405 -4.94 6.62 15.75
CA VAL A 405 -4.09 5.90 16.69
C VAL A 405 -4.13 4.41 16.36
N ARG A 406 -2.96 3.80 16.21
CA ARG A 406 -2.79 2.35 16.13
C ARG A 406 -2.29 1.85 17.48
N THR A 407 -3.18 1.17 18.20
CA THR A 407 -2.84 0.54 19.46
C THR A 407 -1.80 -0.55 19.26
N TYR A 408 -0.70 -0.46 19.99
CA TYR A 408 0.31 -1.50 20.05
C TYR A 408 0.05 -2.33 21.31
N VAL A 409 -0.34 -3.59 21.13
CA VAL A 409 -0.43 -4.52 22.28
C VAL A 409 0.98 -5.00 22.57
N CYS A 410 1.69 -4.27 23.44
CA CYS A 410 2.96 -4.72 23.98
C CYS A 410 2.65 -5.71 25.11
N TYR A 411 2.90 -7.00 24.90
CA TYR A 411 2.82 -8.01 25.97
C TYR A 411 4.01 -7.97 26.93
N PHE A 412 4.65 -6.81 27.10
CA PHE A 412 5.60 -6.57 28.18
C PHE A 412 4.86 -5.95 29.36
N CYS A 413 4.24 -6.82 30.15
CA CYS A 413 3.91 -6.49 31.53
C CYS A 413 5.23 -6.50 32.31
N LEU A 414 5.89 -5.34 32.38
CA LEU A 414 6.83 -5.08 33.48
C LEU A 414 5.99 -5.06 34.76
N LYS A 415 5.81 -6.24 35.35
CA LYS A 415 5.54 -6.34 36.78
C LYS A 415 6.73 -5.68 37.47
N MET A 416 6.57 -4.43 37.89
CA MET A 416 7.34 -3.91 39.01
C MET A 416 6.84 -4.54 40.31
#